data_AF-A0A2H0W1B2-F1
#
_entry.id   AF-A0A2H0W1B2-F1
#
_cell.length_a   1.000
_cell.length_b   1.000
_cell.length_c   1.000
_cell.angle_alpha   90.00
_cell.angle_beta   90.00
_cell.angle_gamma   90.00
#
_symmetry.space_group_name_H-M   'P 1'
#
loop_
_entity.id
_entity.type
_entity.pdbx_description
1 polymer ?
#
loop_
_entity_poly.entity_id
_entity_poly.type
_entity_poly.pdbx_seq_one_letter_code
_entity_poly.pdbx_strand_id
1 'polypeptide(L)'
;GEGSDEEINKQKEYFFWAITGLILIFMADTIVKDMFFGAEGEIFLEGQEQALEFGDRANKAIKGIYTLIEIFVSALAVFAIAYDGVRMIAGAYSEEQINSAKNHIFWSIIGLVMIGISELLVKDILFPYKPGEGVTLGISQGKLLIASITNFVSGLIGLASVGALVAGGYMYLTGGVSEENTGKGKKIIMGAIIGIILAGAAYAITNTVIGLGS
;
A
#
# COMPACT_ATOMS: atom_id res chain seq x y z
N GLY A 1 -22.47 -6.05 30.68
CA GLY A 1 -23.16 -7.23 31.21
C GLY A 1 -23.65 -7.98 30.00
N GLU A 2 -23.52 -9.30 29.93
CA GLU A 2 -23.55 -10.04 28.65
C GLU A 2 -24.72 -9.69 27.71
N GLY A 3 -25.92 -9.37 28.23
CA GLY A 3 -27.04 -8.88 27.44
C GLY A 3 -26.85 -7.51 26.75
N SER A 4 -26.13 -6.58 27.38
CA SER A 4 -25.80 -5.27 26.77
C SER A 4 -24.78 -5.40 25.65
N ASP A 5 -23.82 -6.33 25.79
CA ASP A 5 -22.76 -6.53 24.80
C ASP A 5 -23.31 -7.25 23.55
N GLU A 6 -24.28 -8.15 23.73
CA GLU A 6 -25.00 -8.81 22.64
C GLU A 6 -25.92 -7.83 21.88
N GLU A 7 -26.63 -6.96 22.59
CA GLU A 7 -27.46 -5.90 21.97
C GLU A 7 -26.62 -4.89 21.20
N ILE A 8 -25.47 -4.47 21.74
CA ILE A 8 -24.53 -3.58 21.04
C ILE A 8 -24.00 -4.25 19.77
N ASN A 9 -23.66 -5.54 19.82
CA ASN A 9 -23.18 -6.25 18.64
C ASN A 9 -24.27 -6.40 17.56
N LYS A 10 -25.50 -6.72 17.95
CA LYS A 10 -26.64 -6.75 17.02
C LYS A 10 -26.91 -5.38 16.40
N GLN A 11 -26.83 -4.30 17.18
CA GLN A 11 -26.98 -2.94 16.65
C GLN A 11 -25.86 -2.57 15.68
N LYS A 12 -24.61 -2.92 15.98
CA LYS A 12 -23.48 -2.74 15.05
C LYS A 12 -23.70 -3.54 13.76
N GLU A 13 -24.21 -4.75 13.85
CA GLU A 13 -24.53 -5.60 12.70
C GLU A 13 -25.66 -5.01 11.86
N TYR A 14 -26.77 -4.58 12.47
CA TYR A 14 -27.85 -3.91 11.74
C TYR A 14 -27.39 -2.60 11.09
N PHE A 15 -26.56 -1.82 11.78
CA PHE A 15 -25.98 -0.60 11.24
C PHE A 15 -25.07 -0.90 10.05
N PHE A 16 -24.25 -1.94 10.13
CA PHE A 16 -23.40 -2.41 9.03
C PHE A 16 -24.23 -2.84 7.82
N TRP A 17 -25.29 -3.64 8.01
CA TRP A 17 -26.19 -4.07 6.93
C TRP A 17 -26.97 -2.91 6.33
N ALA A 18 -27.42 -1.94 7.13
CA ALA A 18 -28.11 -0.75 6.64
C ALA A 18 -27.19 0.11 5.76
N ILE A 19 -25.94 0.35 6.19
CA ILE A 19 -24.94 1.06 5.38
C ILE A 19 -24.63 0.30 4.10
N THR A 20 -24.44 -1.02 4.19
CA THR A 20 -24.15 -1.87 3.03
C THR A 20 -25.29 -1.81 2.01
N GLY A 21 -26.54 -1.90 2.47
CA GLY A 21 -27.72 -1.78 1.62
C GLY A 21 -27.82 -0.42 0.94
N LEU A 22 -27.53 0.67 1.66
CA LEU A 22 -27.52 2.02 1.11
C LEU A 22 -26.42 2.20 0.03
N ILE A 23 -25.21 1.71 0.31
CA ILE A 23 -24.09 1.72 -0.65
C ILE A 23 -24.48 0.93 -1.90
N LEU A 24 -25.06 -0.27 -1.75
CA LEU A 24 -25.50 -1.08 -2.87
C LEU A 24 -26.55 -0.38 -3.72
N ILE A 25 -27.52 0.31 -3.12
CA ILE A 25 -28.54 1.07 -3.86
C ILE A 25 -27.90 2.22 -4.64
N PHE A 26 -26.99 2.98 -4.02
CA PHE A 26 -26.29 4.06 -4.73
C PHE A 26 -25.40 3.53 -5.85
N MET A 27 -24.74 2.40 -5.65
CA MET A 27 -23.92 1.77 -6.66
C MET A 27 -24.74 1.09 -7.76
N ALA A 28 -25.97 0.64 -7.47
CA ALA A 28 -26.79 -0.09 -8.43
C ALA A 28 -27.05 0.72 -9.69
N ASP A 29 -27.35 2.02 -9.57
CA ASP A 29 -27.62 2.86 -10.74
C ASP A 29 -26.38 2.99 -11.64
N THR A 30 -25.22 3.28 -11.04
CA THR A 30 -23.93 3.35 -11.73
C THR A 30 -23.51 2.02 -12.34
N ILE A 31 -23.66 0.91 -11.61
CA ILE A 31 -23.31 -0.42 -12.11
C ILE A 31 -24.20 -0.78 -13.31
N VAL A 32 -25.51 -0.58 -13.19
CA VAL A 32 -26.46 -0.95 -14.24
C VAL A 32 -26.28 -0.05 -15.47
N LYS A 33 -26.29 1.27 -15.31
CA LYS A 33 -26.27 2.20 -16.44
C LYS A 33 -24.87 2.44 -17.00
N ASP A 34 -23.87 2.62 -16.15
CA ASP A 34 -22.54 3.02 -16.63
C ASP A 34 -21.61 1.81 -16.85
N MET A 35 -21.85 0.65 -16.23
CA MET A 35 -20.93 -0.50 -16.29
C MET A 35 -21.47 -1.74 -17.02
N PHE A 36 -22.79 -2.00 -17.01
CA PHE A 36 -23.35 -3.24 -17.58
C PHE A 36 -24.23 -3.04 -18.81
N PHE A 37 -25.16 -2.07 -18.81
CA PHE A 37 -26.19 -1.97 -19.85
C PHE A 37 -26.07 -0.74 -20.74
N GLY A 38 -25.42 0.32 -20.28
CA GLY A 38 -25.43 1.62 -20.97
C GLY A 38 -26.68 2.42 -20.63
N ALA A 39 -26.59 3.75 -20.69
CA ALA A 39 -27.74 4.63 -20.39
C ALA A 39 -28.90 4.39 -21.37
N GLU A 40 -28.56 4.08 -22.62
CA GLU A 40 -29.51 3.83 -23.72
C GLU A 40 -29.55 2.36 -24.18
N GLY A 41 -28.92 1.44 -23.44
CA GLY A 41 -28.80 0.04 -23.88
C GLY A 41 -27.64 -0.18 -24.86
N GLU A 42 -26.55 0.57 -24.71
CA GLU A 42 -25.39 0.59 -25.61
C GLU A 42 -24.75 -0.79 -25.82
N ILE A 43 -24.89 -1.70 -24.86
CA ILE A 43 -24.45 -3.10 -25.00
C ILE A 43 -25.23 -3.87 -26.08
N PHE A 44 -26.42 -3.41 -26.45
CA PHE A 44 -27.30 -4.01 -27.46
C PHE A 44 -27.27 -3.24 -28.80
N LEU A 45 -26.55 -2.12 -28.87
CA LEU A 45 -26.41 -1.34 -30.09
C LEU A 45 -25.19 -1.83 -30.89
N GLU A 46 -25.37 -2.11 -32.18
CA GLU A 46 -24.29 -2.53 -33.07
C GLU A 46 -23.49 -1.30 -33.57
N GLY A 47 -22.52 -0.84 -32.78
CA GLY A 47 -21.64 0.27 -33.17
C GLY A 47 -20.33 0.32 -32.37
N GLN A 48 -19.19 0.22 -33.06
CA GLN A 48 -17.86 0.22 -32.42
C GLN A 48 -17.61 1.51 -31.61
N GLU A 49 -18.05 2.66 -32.11
CA GLU A 49 -17.89 3.96 -31.45
C GLU A 49 -18.69 4.04 -30.13
N GLN A 50 -19.95 3.59 -30.14
CA GLN A 50 -20.82 3.56 -28.97
C GLN A 50 -20.31 2.57 -27.90
N ALA A 51 -19.78 1.42 -28.33
CA ALA A 51 -19.15 0.45 -27.44
C ALA A 51 -17.87 1.00 -26.78
N LEU A 52 -17.09 1.80 -27.50
CA LEU A 52 -15.89 2.47 -26.96
C LEU A 52 -16.28 3.56 -25.96
N GLU A 53 -17.27 4.40 -26.27
CA GLU A 53 -17.75 5.43 -25.34
C GLU A 53 -18.36 4.84 -24.05
N PHE A 54 -19.12 3.76 -24.18
CA PHE A 54 -19.62 3.00 -23.04
C PHE A 54 -18.46 2.44 -22.20
N GLY A 55 -17.48 1.80 -22.85
CA GLY A 55 -16.27 1.30 -22.19
C GLY A 55 -15.50 2.41 -21.45
N ASP A 56 -15.44 3.61 -22.01
CA ASP A 56 -14.82 4.77 -21.37
C ASP A 56 -15.60 5.24 -20.12
N ARG A 57 -16.93 5.27 -20.18
CA ARG A 57 -17.77 5.60 -19.01
C ARG A 57 -17.67 4.54 -17.91
N ALA A 58 -17.76 3.26 -18.29
CA ALA A 58 -17.59 2.14 -17.37
C ALA A 58 -16.24 2.19 -16.65
N ASN A 59 -15.15 2.43 -17.39
CA ASN A 59 -13.81 2.56 -16.80
C ASN A 59 -13.70 3.76 -15.86
N LYS A 60 -14.30 4.91 -16.20
CA LYS A 60 -14.34 6.08 -15.31
C LYS A 60 -15.11 5.79 -14.02
N ALA A 61 -16.25 5.11 -14.10
CA ALA A 61 -17.04 4.72 -12.94
C ALA A 61 -16.28 3.74 -12.02
N ILE A 62 -15.68 2.69 -12.60
CA ILE A 62 -14.83 1.73 -11.86
C ILE A 62 -13.65 2.45 -11.20
N LYS A 63 -12.97 3.34 -11.93
CA LYS A 63 -11.86 4.13 -11.39
C LYS A 63 -12.31 5.01 -10.24
N GLY A 64 -13.49 5.63 -10.33
CA GLY A 64 -14.07 6.44 -9.26
C GLY A 64 -14.30 5.63 -7.98
N ILE A 65 -14.95 4.47 -8.10
CA ILE A 65 -15.22 3.55 -6.97
C ILE A 65 -13.90 3.09 -6.33
N TYR A 66 -12.96 2.60 -7.15
CA TYR A 66 -11.66 2.15 -6.69
C TYR A 66 -10.91 3.26 -5.94
N THR A 67 -10.87 4.47 -6.51
CA THR A 67 -10.18 5.63 -5.93
C THR A 67 -10.79 6.02 -4.58
N LEU A 68 -12.12 5.94 -4.44
CA LEU A 68 -12.79 6.24 -3.17
C LEU A 68 -12.43 5.23 -2.07
N ILE A 69 -12.43 3.93 -2.40
CA ILE A 69 -12.03 2.87 -1.47
C ILE A 69 -10.56 3.05 -1.08
N GLU A 70 -9.70 3.30 -2.05
CA GLU A 70 -8.27 3.53 -1.86
C GLU A 70 -7.99 4.72 -0.94
N ILE A 71 -8.62 5.87 -1.18
CA ILE A 71 -8.48 7.06 -0.32
C ILE A 71 -8.97 6.75 1.11
N PHE A 72 -10.09 6.04 1.26
CA PHE A 72 -10.63 5.71 2.57
C PHE A 72 -9.69 4.79 3.37
N VAL A 73 -9.24 3.68 2.77
CA VAL A 73 -8.33 2.74 3.43
C VAL A 73 -6.97 3.39 3.72
N SER A 74 -6.46 4.20 2.78
CA SER A 74 -5.20 4.93 2.97
C SER A 74 -5.31 5.94 4.10
N ALA A 75 -6.44 6.67 4.19
CA ALA A 75 -6.68 7.60 5.30
C ALA A 75 -6.71 6.86 6.64
N LEU A 76 -7.41 5.73 6.74
CA LEU A 76 -7.43 4.91 7.96
C LEU A 76 -6.04 4.44 8.37
N ALA A 77 -5.23 3.99 7.41
CA ALA A 77 -3.86 3.56 7.70
C ALA A 77 -2.98 4.73 8.18
N VAL A 78 -3.09 5.91 7.58
CA VAL A 78 -2.39 7.12 8.03
C VAL A 78 -2.86 7.54 9.43
N PHE A 79 -4.17 7.50 9.70
CA PHE A 79 -4.72 7.76 11.03
C PHE A 79 -4.21 6.76 12.07
N ALA A 80 -4.15 5.47 11.75
CA ALA A 80 -3.61 4.45 12.65
C ALA A 80 -2.14 4.72 12.99
N ILE A 81 -1.32 5.04 11.97
CA ILE A 81 0.09 5.41 12.17
C ILE A 81 0.21 6.67 13.04
N ALA A 82 -0.59 7.70 12.77
CA ALA A 82 -0.56 8.95 13.53
C ALA A 82 -1.00 8.72 14.99
N TYR A 83 -2.07 7.94 15.21
CA TYR A 83 -2.58 7.59 16.52
C TYR A 83 -1.53 6.82 17.34
N ASP A 84 -0.97 5.75 16.77
CA ASP A 84 0.06 4.95 17.44
C ASP A 84 1.38 5.73 17.61
N GLY A 85 1.71 6.64 16.69
CA GLY A 85 2.86 7.53 16.80
C GLY A 85 2.75 8.53 17.94
N VAL A 86 1.60 9.20 18.09
CA VAL A 86 1.32 10.10 19.23
C VAL A 86 1.36 9.31 20.54
N ARG A 87 0.75 8.11 20.55
CA ARG A 87 0.83 7.17 21.67
C ARG A 87 2.27 6.86 22.03
N MET A 88 3.16 6.54 21.09
CA MET A 88 4.56 6.27 21.45
C MET A 88 5.29 7.46 22.11
N ILE A 89 4.89 8.70 21.83
CA ILE A 89 5.56 9.92 22.32
C ILE A 89 4.96 10.44 23.63
N ALA A 90 3.67 10.19 23.90
CA ALA A 90 2.95 10.73 25.05
C ALA A 90 3.32 10.13 26.43
N GLY A 91 4.40 9.34 26.52
CA GLY A 91 5.19 9.18 27.74
C GLY A 91 4.64 8.33 28.89
N ALA A 92 3.51 7.64 28.73
CA ALA A 92 2.92 6.81 29.80
C ALA A 92 2.50 5.40 29.32
N TYR A 93 3.39 4.68 28.65
CA TYR A 93 3.10 3.36 28.07
C TYR A 93 3.94 2.25 28.69
N SER A 94 3.30 1.10 28.96
CA SER A 94 4.03 -0.13 29.29
C SER A 94 4.82 -0.63 28.07
N GLU A 95 5.87 -1.42 28.27
CA GLU A 95 6.63 -2.04 27.16
C GLU A 95 5.72 -2.80 26.19
N GLU A 96 4.67 -3.44 26.72
CA GLU A 96 3.65 -4.14 25.94
C GLU A 96 2.90 -3.22 24.98
N GLN A 97 2.50 -2.03 25.46
CA GLN A 97 1.78 -1.04 24.66
C GLN A 97 2.67 -0.42 23.59
N ILE A 98 3.96 -0.22 23.89
CA ILE A 98 4.96 0.24 22.90
C ILE A 98 5.16 -0.82 21.81
N ASN A 99 5.28 -2.09 22.18
CA ASN A 99 5.46 -3.18 21.22
C ASN A 99 4.21 -3.39 20.35
N SER A 100 3.02 -3.27 20.93
CA SER A 100 1.76 -3.29 20.16
C SER A 100 1.70 -2.12 19.16
N ALA A 101 2.00 -0.89 19.60
CA ALA A 101 2.03 0.28 18.71
C ALA A 101 3.04 0.11 17.57
N LYS A 102 4.25 -0.40 17.86
CA LYS A 102 5.25 -0.71 16.83
C LYS A 102 4.74 -1.72 15.80
N ASN A 103 4.09 -2.79 16.26
CA ASN A 103 3.52 -3.79 15.35
C ASN A 103 2.39 -3.21 14.50
N HIS A 104 1.50 -2.39 15.07
CA HIS A 104 0.43 -1.75 14.32
C HIS A 104 0.94 -0.76 13.28
N ILE A 105 1.92 0.08 13.63
CA ILE A 105 2.59 0.98 12.70
C ILE A 105 3.24 0.18 11.57
N PHE A 106 3.94 -0.90 11.90
CA PHE A 106 4.58 -1.77 10.92
C PHE A 106 3.54 -2.36 9.93
N TRP A 107 2.46 -2.97 10.43
CA TRP A 107 1.41 -3.52 9.58
C TRP A 107 0.67 -2.46 8.77
N SER A 108 0.48 -1.26 9.31
CA SER A 108 -0.13 -0.14 8.59
C SER A 108 0.76 0.35 7.43
N ILE A 109 2.08 0.41 7.64
CA ILE A 109 3.04 0.73 6.57
C ILE A 109 3.02 -0.36 5.49
N ILE A 110 3.01 -1.64 5.88
CA ILE A 110 2.88 -2.75 4.91
C ILE A 110 1.57 -2.63 4.13
N GLY A 111 0.45 -2.31 4.80
CA GLY A 111 -0.83 -2.06 4.15
C GLY A 111 -0.77 -0.94 3.12
N LEU A 112 -0.18 0.21 3.46
CA LEU A 112 0.01 1.33 2.55
C LEU A 112 0.88 0.98 1.33
N VAL A 113 1.98 0.25 1.56
CA VAL A 113 2.84 -0.23 0.47
C VAL A 113 2.07 -1.18 -0.45
N MET A 114 1.28 -2.10 0.11
CA MET A 114 0.46 -3.03 -0.67
C MET A 114 -0.62 -2.30 -1.50
N ILE A 115 -1.22 -1.23 -0.97
CA ILE A 115 -2.16 -0.38 -1.72
C ILE A 115 -1.45 0.24 -2.92
N GLY A 116 -0.29 0.88 -2.72
CA GLY A 116 0.47 1.48 -3.82
C GLY A 116 0.92 0.46 -4.86
N ILE A 117 1.29 -0.76 -4.44
CA ILE A 117 1.59 -1.86 -5.39
C ILE A 117 0.33 -2.29 -6.13
N SER A 118 -0.80 -2.44 -5.43
CA SER A 118 -2.08 -2.80 -6.05
C SER A 118 -2.50 -1.78 -7.10
N GLU A 119 -2.30 -0.49 -6.84
CA GLU A 119 -2.63 0.57 -7.78
C GLU A 119 -1.87 0.39 -9.09
N LEU A 120 -0.55 0.26 -9.01
CA LEU A 120 0.32 0.11 -10.18
C LEU A 120 0.08 -1.23 -10.90
N LEU A 121 -0.10 -2.34 -10.16
CA LEU A 121 -0.40 -3.64 -10.74
C LEU A 121 -1.73 -3.65 -11.50
N VAL A 122 -2.79 -3.14 -10.88
CA VAL A 122 -4.14 -3.20 -11.45
C VAL A 122 -4.28 -2.18 -12.57
N LYS A 123 -3.91 -0.91 -12.34
CA LYS A 123 -4.15 0.18 -13.29
C LYS A 123 -3.15 0.21 -14.43
N ASP A 124 -1.89 -0.14 -14.22
CA ASP A 124 -0.87 0.06 -15.25
C ASP A 124 -0.48 -1.24 -15.98
N ILE A 125 -0.73 -2.41 -15.37
CA ILE A 125 -0.33 -3.71 -15.93
C ILE A 125 -1.53 -4.56 -16.36
N LEU A 126 -2.43 -4.85 -15.43
CA LEU A 126 -3.54 -5.78 -15.71
C LEU A 126 -4.64 -5.12 -16.52
N PHE A 127 -5.00 -3.88 -16.19
CA PHE A 127 -6.08 -3.12 -16.82
C PHE A 127 -5.66 -1.69 -17.20
N PRO A 128 -4.62 -1.51 -18.02
CA PRO A 128 -4.26 -0.19 -18.51
C PRO A 128 -5.38 0.36 -19.39
N TYR A 129 -5.92 1.48 -18.95
CA TYR A 129 -6.98 2.18 -19.65
C TYR A 129 -6.38 3.20 -20.63
N LYS A 130 -6.70 3.02 -21.91
CA LYS A 130 -6.40 3.97 -22.97
C LYS A 130 -7.69 4.27 -23.74
N PRO A 131 -8.13 5.53 -23.79
CA PRO A 131 -9.34 5.89 -24.53
C PRO A 131 -9.25 5.43 -25.99
N GLY A 132 -10.30 4.79 -26.49
CA GLY A 132 -10.37 4.30 -27.87
C GLY A 132 -9.55 3.03 -28.18
N GLU A 133 -8.86 2.45 -27.20
CA GLU A 133 -8.16 1.16 -27.34
C GLU A 133 -8.79 0.10 -26.41
N GLY A 134 -8.76 -1.17 -26.84
CA GLY A 134 -9.12 -2.29 -25.97
C GLY A 134 -8.07 -2.54 -24.88
N VAL A 135 -8.44 -3.29 -23.85
CA VAL A 135 -7.52 -3.64 -22.76
C VAL A 135 -6.41 -4.55 -23.29
N THR A 136 -5.16 -4.09 -23.15
CA THR A 136 -3.96 -4.86 -23.50
C THR A 136 -3.03 -4.89 -22.29
N LEU A 137 -2.26 -5.97 -22.08
CA LEU A 137 -1.38 -6.06 -20.90
C LEU A 137 -0.24 -5.05 -20.95
N GLY A 138 -0.04 -4.30 -19.86
CA GLY A 138 1.00 -3.28 -19.70
C GLY A 138 2.37 -3.84 -19.35
N ILE A 139 2.99 -4.59 -20.27
CA ILE A 139 4.28 -5.26 -20.01
C ILE A 139 5.40 -4.24 -19.70
N SER A 140 5.39 -3.08 -20.37
CA SER A 140 6.38 -2.02 -20.14
C SER A 140 6.26 -1.43 -18.73
N GLN A 141 5.03 -1.13 -18.33
CA GLN A 141 4.68 -0.64 -17.01
C GLN A 141 5.05 -1.67 -15.93
N GLY A 142 4.88 -2.96 -16.21
CA GLY A 142 5.32 -4.02 -15.30
C GLY A 142 6.82 -4.04 -15.06
N LYS A 143 7.65 -3.76 -16.07
CA LYS A 143 9.09 -3.58 -15.87
C LYS A 143 9.37 -2.37 -14.99
N LEU A 144 8.71 -1.24 -15.24
CA LEU A 144 8.88 -0.01 -14.45
C LEU A 144 8.43 -0.17 -12.99
N LEU A 145 7.40 -0.97 -12.74
CA LEU A 145 6.95 -1.30 -11.39
C LEU A 145 8.03 -2.06 -10.62
N ILE A 146 8.66 -3.06 -11.25
CA ILE A 146 9.76 -3.82 -10.62
C ILE A 146 10.91 -2.86 -10.28
N ALA A 147 11.26 -1.92 -11.17
CA ALA A 147 12.21 -0.85 -10.84
C ALA A 147 11.78 -0.05 -9.62
N SER A 148 10.55 0.45 -9.64
CA SER A 148 10.06 1.34 -8.59
C SER A 148 10.03 0.67 -7.22
N ILE A 149 9.55 -0.58 -7.15
CA ILE A 149 9.54 -1.37 -5.91
C ILE A 149 10.97 -1.63 -5.44
N THR A 150 11.85 -2.12 -6.31
CA THR A 150 13.25 -2.38 -5.92
C THR A 150 13.92 -1.11 -5.44
N ASN A 151 13.77 0.00 -6.16
CA ASN A 151 14.39 1.27 -5.81
C ASN A 151 13.87 1.81 -4.47
N PHE A 152 12.56 1.70 -4.22
CA PHE A 152 11.94 2.09 -2.96
C PHE A 152 12.46 1.24 -1.79
N VAL A 153 12.42 -0.09 -1.92
CA VAL A 153 12.89 -1.01 -0.87
C VAL A 153 14.39 -0.85 -0.62
N SER A 154 15.20 -0.74 -1.68
CA SER A 154 16.63 -0.44 -1.56
C SER A 154 16.88 0.90 -0.85
N GLY A 155 16.08 1.93 -1.14
CA GLY A 155 16.15 3.21 -0.45
C GLY A 155 15.89 3.09 1.06
N LEU A 156 14.84 2.36 1.45
CA LEU A 156 14.51 2.11 2.85
C LEU A 156 15.60 1.30 3.57
N ILE A 157 16.09 0.22 2.94
CA ILE A 157 17.18 -0.58 3.50
C ILE A 157 18.46 0.25 3.61
N GLY A 158 18.76 1.09 2.62
CA GLY A 158 19.89 2.01 2.66
C GLY A 158 19.79 2.97 3.84
N LEU A 159 18.64 3.63 4.00
CA LEU A 159 18.38 4.55 5.11
C LEU A 159 18.47 3.86 6.48
N ALA A 160 17.80 2.72 6.65
CA ALA A 160 17.84 1.94 7.87
C ALA A 160 19.26 1.47 8.21
N SER A 161 20.02 1.05 7.20
CA SER A 161 21.42 0.65 7.35
C SER A 161 22.31 1.82 7.78
N VAL A 162 22.10 3.03 7.25
CA VAL A 162 22.84 4.22 7.72
C VAL A 162 22.52 4.51 9.19
N GLY A 163 21.25 4.44 9.60
CA GLY A 163 20.87 4.57 11.01
C GLY A 163 21.52 3.50 11.91
N ALA A 164 21.53 2.25 11.44
CA ALA A 164 22.19 1.14 12.13
C ALA A 164 23.72 1.33 12.21
N LEU A 165 24.37 1.84 11.16
CA LEU A 165 25.79 2.19 11.19
C LEU A 165 26.10 3.22 12.27
N VAL A 166 25.29 4.27 12.38
CA VAL A 166 25.47 5.31 13.42
C VAL A 166 25.28 4.72 14.82
N ALA A 167 24.20 3.95 15.03
CA ALA A 167 23.92 3.32 16.32
C ALA A 167 25.00 2.29 16.72
N GLY A 168 25.43 1.46 15.78
CA GLY A 168 26.50 0.47 15.97
C GLY A 168 27.86 1.13 16.21
N GLY A 169 28.17 2.20 15.48
CA GLY A 169 29.38 3.02 15.65
C GLY A 169 29.43 3.68 17.02
N TYR A 170 28.33 4.29 17.46
CA TYR A 170 28.20 4.83 18.81
C TYR A 170 28.44 3.74 19.86
N MET A 171 27.73 2.61 19.77
CA MET A 171 27.88 1.48 20.71
C MET A 171 29.29 0.89 20.72
N TYR A 172 29.97 0.87 19.56
CA TYR A 172 31.36 0.43 19.45
C TYR A 172 32.33 1.40 20.14
N LEU A 173 32.17 2.70 19.92
CA LEU A 173 33.05 3.74 20.48
C LEU A 173 32.84 3.94 21.99
N THR A 174 31.60 3.90 22.46
CA THR A 174 31.27 3.98 23.90
C THR A 174 31.41 2.64 24.61
N GLY A 175 31.59 1.56 23.86
CA GLY A 175 31.74 0.19 24.36
C GLY A 175 33.05 -0.08 25.12
N GLY A 176 33.97 0.88 25.22
CA GLY A 176 35.25 0.74 25.93
C GLY A 176 35.17 0.35 27.41
N VAL A 177 33.97 0.32 28.00
CA VAL A 177 33.69 -0.09 29.39
C VAL A 177 33.17 -1.54 29.49
N SER A 178 32.73 -2.16 28.38
CA SER A 178 32.18 -3.52 28.32
C SER A 178 32.49 -4.21 26.98
N GLU A 179 33.23 -5.32 27.01
CA GLU A 179 33.54 -6.12 25.82
C GLU A 179 32.28 -6.60 25.07
N GLU A 180 31.18 -6.81 25.79
CA GLU A 180 29.89 -7.22 25.22
C GLU A 180 29.32 -6.16 24.28
N ASN A 181 29.36 -4.88 24.68
CA ASN A 181 28.85 -3.77 23.87
C ASN A 181 29.75 -3.53 22.64
N THR A 182 31.05 -3.70 22.79
CA THR A 182 32.00 -3.64 21.67
C THR A 182 31.70 -4.73 20.63
N GLY A 183 31.45 -5.96 21.07
CA GLY A 183 31.09 -7.08 20.20
C GLY A 183 29.75 -6.88 19.49
N LYS A 184 28.73 -6.38 20.20
CA LYS A 184 27.42 -6.03 19.63
C LYS A 184 27.53 -4.91 18.59
N GLY A 185 28.26 -3.84 18.90
CA GLY A 185 28.51 -2.73 17.98
C GLY A 185 29.14 -3.19 16.66
N LYS A 186 30.18 -4.05 16.71
CA LYS A 186 30.80 -4.63 15.49
C LYS A 186 29.80 -5.40 14.64
N LYS A 187 28.92 -6.20 15.25
CA LYS A 187 27.90 -6.97 14.52
C LYS A 187 26.89 -6.07 13.82
N ILE A 188 26.42 -5.02 14.51
CA ILE A 188 25.50 -4.02 13.95
C ILE A 188 26.16 -3.32 12.76
N ILE A 189 27.40 -2.86 12.92
CA ILE A 189 28.17 -2.20 11.85
C ILE A 189 28.29 -3.13 10.63
N MET A 190 28.69 -4.38 10.85
CA MET A 190 28.85 -5.35 9.76
C MET A 190 27.53 -5.63 9.04
N GLY A 191 26.45 -5.83 9.79
CA GLY A 191 25.11 -6.03 9.22
C GLY A 191 24.66 -4.83 8.38
N ALA A 192 24.94 -3.62 8.85
CA ALA A 192 24.60 -2.40 8.14
C ALA A 192 25.42 -2.22 6.84
N ILE A 193 26.71 -2.54 6.84
CA ILE A 193 27.54 -2.53 5.61
C ILE A 193 26.97 -3.52 4.58
N ILE A 194 26.65 -4.74 5.00
CA ILE A 194 26.04 -5.76 4.13
C ILE A 194 24.70 -5.25 3.58
N GLY A 195 23.87 -4.64 4.41
CA GLY A 195 22.59 -4.06 4.01
C GLY A 195 22.74 -2.99 2.92
N ILE A 196 23.72 -2.09 3.06
CA ILE A 196 24.02 -1.05 2.05
C ILE A 196 24.46 -1.69 0.72
N ILE A 197 25.36 -2.68 0.79
CA ILE A 197 25.87 -3.36 -0.41
C ILE A 197 24.72 -4.07 -1.14
N LEU A 198 23.87 -4.81 -0.42
CA LEU A 198 22.74 -5.52 -1.02
C LEU A 198 21.70 -4.56 -1.61
N ALA A 199 21.36 -3.48 -0.90
CA ALA A 199 20.43 -2.47 -1.40
C ALA A 199 20.96 -1.80 -2.67
N GLY A 200 22.25 -1.41 -2.67
CA GLY A 200 22.92 -0.82 -3.84
C GLY A 200 23.00 -1.79 -5.02
N ALA A 201 23.30 -3.08 -4.77
CA ALA A 201 23.33 -4.11 -5.79
C ALA A 201 21.95 -4.34 -6.40
N ALA A 202 20.90 -4.44 -5.59
CA ALA A 202 19.53 -4.60 -6.08
C ALA A 202 19.10 -3.42 -6.96
N TYR A 203 19.35 -2.19 -6.51
CA TYR A 203 19.09 -0.97 -7.28
C TYR A 203 19.84 -0.98 -8.63
N ALA A 204 21.15 -1.27 -8.59
CA ALA A 204 21.99 -1.27 -9.78
C ALA A 204 21.56 -2.34 -10.79
N ILE A 205 21.31 -3.57 -10.33
CA ILE A 205 20.87 -4.68 -11.18
C ILE A 205 19.53 -4.34 -11.83
N THR A 206 18.53 -3.95 -11.05
CA THR A 206 17.19 -3.71 -11.57
C THR A 206 17.18 -2.57 -12.59
N ASN A 207 17.83 -1.43 -12.29
CA ASN A 207 17.87 -0.31 -13.23
C ASN A 207 18.71 -0.61 -14.48
N THR A 208 19.75 -1.43 -14.37
CA THR A 208 20.53 -1.89 -15.54
C THR A 208 19.70 -2.83 -16.42
N VAL A 209 19.05 -3.83 -15.84
CA VAL A 209 18.21 -4.80 -16.59
C VAL A 209 17.06 -4.10 -17.31
N ILE A 210 16.42 -3.13 -16.65
CA ILE A 210 15.32 -2.36 -17.25
C ILE A 210 15.83 -1.41 -18.33
N GLY A 211 16.93 -0.69 -18.08
CA GLY A 211 17.53 0.22 -19.06
C GLY A 211 18.13 -0.49 -20.29
N LEU A 212 18.51 -1.76 -20.18
CA LEU A 212 18.93 -2.59 -21.32
C LEU A 212 17.75 -3.05 -22.20
N GLY A 213 16.52 -3.00 -21.67
CA GLY A 213 15.31 -3.50 -22.33
C GLY A 213 14.34 -2.41 -22.81
N SER A 214 14.78 -1.15 -22.82
CA SER A 214 14.07 0.05 -23.30
C SER A 214 14.63 0.57 -24.62
#